data_AF-A0A168ASR1-F1
#
_entry.id   AF-A0A168ASR1-F1
#
_cell.length_a   1.000
_cell.length_b   1.000
_cell.length_c   1.000
_cell.angle_alpha   90.00
_cell.angle_beta   90.00
_cell.angle_gamma   90.00
#
_symmetry.space_group_name_H-M   'P 1'
#
loop_
_entity.id
_entity.type
_entity.pdbx_description
1 polymer ?
#
loop_
_entity_poly.entity_id
_entity_poly.type
_entity_poly.pdbx_seq_one_letter_code
_entity_poly.pdbx_strand_id
1 'polypeptide(L)'
;MFIQRVDVLDGYWTKPAFLHYMILRELRKPESERLQWLFWFDADTVVVNYNIAMEDFLPPDQDEVLGKINILVADDWNGLNNGVFGIRVSRYAAELFAGILAFRDFEPDTPLPFQDQSAMEYMLKRRKFINHVAKVPQRWFNAYESEEENPPQDRIHPGDFLVHFAGVGEREKHLMKWSERSDQMSPKWNVPLIETDYPQELERYWNRTKALHVARVTQWNNGKTHLEAFMKKVNETVYEYINTPEVSTEPFQAVTRSYVYAEQFLFNTTRWGEEAITKEDLHELSKVVLDLQDTSSKFTEGIAKTKEAKLAKEKEKEAAKKDKEEAAKKEEEAAADKKQPSVSTAKETATTAKTDGAKEEVEREADDVDTQKSQEASSEHASKTEDEDSKNETTEEMDEAEDKDQHQKTEQERAQSEKENEKEEVETAEEVEKQKQQQQEQEELEELTKQKADEAQKLAEEEQDKAKTASTDEDDESSKVAAAAAVDT
;
A
#
# COMPACT_ATOMS: atom_id res chain seq x y z
N MET A 1 -38.36 -10.10 8.12
CA MET A 1 -37.46 -10.10 9.29
C MET A 1 -37.18 -11.53 9.71
N PHE A 2 -35.90 -11.88 9.87
CA PHE A 2 -35.48 -13.17 10.43
C PHE A 2 -34.98 -12.94 11.85
N ILE A 3 -35.32 -13.82 12.78
CA ILE A 3 -34.87 -13.73 14.18
C ILE A 3 -34.18 -15.04 14.52
N GLN A 4 -32.90 -14.95 14.90
CA GLN A 4 -32.19 -16.06 15.51
C GLN A 4 -32.66 -16.20 16.96
N ARG A 5 -33.28 -17.33 17.30
CA ARG A 5 -33.81 -17.59 18.65
C ARG A 5 -32.91 -18.47 19.51
N VAL A 6 -31.95 -19.15 18.88
CA VAL A 6 -31.04 -20.11 19.51
C VAL A 6 -29.66 -19.88 18.92
N ASP A 7 -28.65 -19.89 19.77
CA ASP A 7 -27.25 -19.75 19.36
C ASP A 7 -26.84 -20.93 18.47
N VAL A 8 -26.26 -20.60 17.32
CA VAL A 8 -25.74 -21.58 16.36
C VAL A 8 -24.30 -21.95 16.72
N LEU A 9 -23.53 -20.96 17.15
CA LEU A 9 -22.16 -21.07 17.64
C LEU A 9 -21.99 -20.18 18.88
N ASP A 10 -20.82 -20.28 19.51
CA ASP A 10 -20.47 -19.54 20.72
C ASP A 10 -20.29 -18.03 20.48
N GLY A 11 -20.86 -17.23 21.38
CA GLY A 11 -20.67 -15.78 21.43
C GLY A 11 -20.92 -15.08 20.09
N TYR A 12 -19.99 -14.20 19.70
CA TYR A 12 -20.09 -13.41 18.48
C TYR A 12 -20.07 -14.23 17.18
N TRP A 13 -19.61 -15.49 17.21
CA TRP A 13 -19.56 -16.36 16.03
C TRP A 13 -20.93 -16.85 15.58
N THR A 14 -21.97 -16.69 16.41
CA THR A 14 -23.33 -17.06 16.00
C THR A 14 -23.85 -16.19 14.86
N LYS A 15 -23.49 -14.89 14.83
CA LYS A 15 -23.90 -13.93 13.79
C LYS A 15 -23.45 -14.38 12.39
N PRO A 16 -22.15 -14.61 12.12
CA PRO A 16 -21.72 -15.09 10.82
C PRO A 16 -22.24 -16.48 10.48
N ALA A 17 -22.46 -17.37 11.47
CA ALA A 17 -23.02 -18.70 11.22
C ALA A 17 -24.47 -18.63 10.72
N PHE A 18 -25.29 -17.79 11.38
CA PHE A 18 -26.68 -17.59 11.00
C PHE A 18 -26.80 -16.89 9.64
N LEU A 19 -26.00 -15.86 9.39
CA LEU A 19 -25.96 -15.18 8.09
C LEU A 19 -25.53 -16.14 6.97
N HIS A 20 -24.52 -16.97 7.19
CA HIS A 20 -24.11 -17.98 6.21
C HIS A 20 -25.25 -18.95 5.89
N TYR A 21 -25.93 -19.49 6.91
CA TYR A 21 -27.11 -20.34 6.73
C TYR A 21 -28.19 -19.65 5.88
N MET A 22 -28.50 -18.39 6.16
CA MET A 22 -29.48 -17.61 5.42
C MET A 22 -29.07 -17.40 3.97
N ILE A 23 -27.81 -17.03 3.71
CA ILE A 23 -27.26 -16.87 2.37
C ILE A 23 -27.37 -18.15 1.56
N LEU A 24 -26.96 -19.30 2.12
CA LEU A 24 -27.06 -20.60 1.45
C LEU A 24 -28.51 -21.00 1.16
N ARG A 25 -29.43 -20.70 2.08
CA ARG A 25 -30.86 -20.96 1.91
C ARG A 25 -31.44 -20.13 0.76
N GLU A 26 -31.09 -18.86 0.66
CA GLU A 26 -31.53 -17.98 -0.44
C GLU A 26 -30.86 -18.35 -1.78
N LEU A 27 -29.60 -18.80 -1.77
CA LEU A 27 -28.89 -19.32 -2.96
C LEU A 27 -29.54 -20.57 -3.57
N ARG A 28 -30.36 -21.29 -2.81
CA ARG A 28 -31.10 -22.46 -3.32
C ARG A 28 -32.37 -22.10 -4.10
N LYS A 29 -32.82 -20.84 -4.01
CA LYS A 29 -34.00 -20.36 -4.74
C LYS A 29 -33.61 -19.87 -6.13
N PRO A 30 -34.55 -19.87 -7.10
CA PRO A 30 -34.37 -19.13 -8.35
C PRO A 30 -34.08 -17.65 -8.09
N GLU A 31 -33.32 -17.00 -8.98
CA GLU A 31 -32.94 -15.59 -8.84
C GLU A 31 -34.13 -14.64 -8.75
N SER A 32 -35.24 -14.95 -9.43
CA SER A 32 -36.48 -14.17 -9.36
C SER A 32 -37.22 -14.27 -8.02
N GLU A 33 -36.87 -15.23 -7.16
CA GLU A 33 -37.55 -15.49 -5.88
C GLU A 33 -36.64 -15.30 -4.66
N ARG A 34 -35.34 -15.09 -4.88
CA ARG A 34 -34.37 -14.91 -3.80
C ARG A 34 -34.37 -13.48 -3.30
N LEU A 35 -34.03 -13.31 -2.04
CA LEU A 35 -33.65 -12.00 -1.52
C LEU A 35 -32.39 -11.50 -2.25
N GLN A 36 -32.37 -10.20 -2.57
CA GLN A 36 -31.22 -9.55 -3.19
C GLN A 36 -30.19 -9.11 -2.14
N TRP A 37 -30.67 -8.52 -1.05
CA TRP A 37 -29.87 -8.01 0.06
C TRP A 37 -30.37 -8.52 1.41
N LEU A 38 -29.45 -8.70 2.33
CA LEU A 38 -29.69 -8.95 3.76
C LEU A 38 -29.01 -7.83 4.54
N PHE A 39 -29.74 -7.20 5.44
CA PHE A 39 -29.15 -6.31 6.44
C PHE A 39 -29.13 -7.00 7.80
N TRP A 40 -27.99 -6.90 8.46
CA TRP A 40 -27.83 -7.29 9.85
C TRP A 40 -27.93 -6.06 10.74
N PHE A 41 -28.55 -6.22 11.90
CA PHE A 41 -28.63 -5.21 12.96
C PHE A 41 -28.34 -5.90 14.29
N ASP A 42 -27.37 -5.38 15.04
CA ASP A 42 -27.18 -5.76 16.43
C ASP A 42 -28.40 -5.35 17.26
N ALA A 43 -28.67 -6.11 18.33
CA ALA A 43 -29.88 -5.96 19.13
C ALA A 43 -29.91 -4.65 19.95
N ASP A 44 -28.78 -3.98 20.08
CA ASP A 44 -28.61 -2.69 20.71
C ASP A 44 -28.57 -1.55 19.68
N THR A 45 -29.53 -1.57 18.77
CA THR A 45 -29.77 -0.51 17.81
C THR A 45 -31.22 -0.02 17.87
N VAL A 46 -31.45 1.25 17.56
CA VAL A 46 -32.80 1.86 17.54
C VAL A 46 -32.95 2.68 16.26
N VAL A 47 -33.93 2.32 15.44
CA VAL A 47 -34.35 3.15 14.29
C VAL A 47 -34.99 4.42 14.85
N VAL A 48 -34.58 5.59 14.36
CA VAL A 48 -35.08 6.90 14.81
C VAL A 48 -35.72 7.73 13.71
N ASN A 49 -35.44 7.41 12.43
CA ASN A 49 -36.10 8.01 11.29
C ASN A 49 -36.73 6.93 10.39
N TYR A 50 -38.06 6.89 10.37
CA TYR A 50 -38.86 5.95 9.60
C TYR A 50 -39.12 6.40 8.16
N ASN A 51 -38.69 7.61 7.79
CA ASN A 51 -38.79 8.11 6.42
C ASN A 51 -37.57 7.76 5.54
N ILE A 52 -36.58 7.07 6.11
CA ILE A 52 -35.39 6.61 5.39
C ILE A 52 -35.51 5.11 5.17
N ALA A 53 -35.39 4.68 3.92
CA ALA A 53 -35.41 3.28 3.55
C ALA A 53 -33.98 2.72 3.57
N MET A 54 -33.82 1.45 3.94
CA MET A 54 -32.50 0.80 3.87
C MET A 54 -31.97 0.75 2.44
N GLU A 55 -32.89 0.67 1.48
CA GLU A 55 -32.64 0.67 0.06
C GLU A 55 -32.01 1.97 -0.45
N ASP A 56 -32.21 3.10 0.26
CA ASP A 56 -31.61 4.38 -0.11
C ASP A 56 -30.07 4.32 -0.04
N PHE A 57 -29.52 3.50 0.87
CA PHE A 57 -28.08 3.32 1.04
C PHE A 57 -27.47 2.32 0.05
N LEU A 58 -28.26 1.62 -0.76
CA LEU A 58 -27.74 0.60 -1.67
C LEU A 58 -27.03 1.21 -2.88
N PRO A 59 -26.02 0.52 -3.43
CA PRO A 59 -25.39 0.95 -4.68
C PRO A 59 -26.39 0.84 -5.84
N PRO A 60 -26.30 1.70 -6.86
CA PRO A 60 -27.12 1.59 -8.06
C PRO A 60 -26.90 0.26 -8.79
N ASP A 61 -27.90 -0.64 -8.72
CA ASP A 61 -27.79 -2.03 -9.23
C ASP A 61 -27.58 -2.14 -10.74
N GLN A 62 -28.02 -1.13 -11.52
CA GLN A 62 -27.90 -1.13 -12.98
C GLN A 62 -26.53 -0.61 -13.47
N ASP A 63 -25.68 -0.11 -12.57
CA ASP A 63 -24.36 0.37 -12.92
C ASP A 63 -23.36 -0.81 -12.99
N GLU A 64 -22.60 -0.91 -14.09
CA GLU A 64 -21.67 -2.02 -14.31
C GLU A 64 -20.54 -2.09 -13.26
N VAL A 65 -20.16 -0.96 -12.67
CA VAL A 65 -19.10 -0.88 -11.66
C VAL A 65 -19.71 -1.06 -10.27
N LEU A 66 -20.72 -0.28 -9.93
CA LEU A 66 -21.30 -0.27 -8.58
C LEU A 66 -22.18 -1.50 -8.31
N GLY A 67 -22.79 -2.08 -9.34
CA GLY A 67 -23.57 -3.33 -9.24
C GLY A 67 -22.74 -4.53 -8.78
N LYS A 68 -21.40 -4.45 -8.87
CA LYS A 68 -20.47 -5.49 -8.38
C LYS A 68 -20.23 -5.40 -6.87
N ILE A 69 -20.72 -4.38 -6.18
CA ILE A 69 -20.61 -4.27 -4.73
C ILE A 69 -21.52 -5.32 -4.09
N ASN A 70 -20.94 -6.09 -3.18
CA ASN A 70 -21.60 -7.21 -2.50
C ASN A 70 -21.74 -6.99 -1.00
N ILE A 71 -21.06 -6.01 -0.42
CA ILE A 71 -21.16 -5.73 1.01
C ILE A 71 -20.97 -4.23 1.29
N LEU A 72 -21.82 -3.70 2.16
CA LEU A 72 -21.77 -2.34 2.69
C LEU A 72 -21.41 -2.44 4.16
N VAL A 73 -20.28 -1.87 4.56
CA VAL A 73 -19.82 -1.86 5.94
C VAL A 73 -19.61 -0.43 6.40
N ALA A 74 -19.97 -0.17 7.64
CA ALA A 74 -19.69 1.11 8.28
C ALA A 74 -18.23 1.12 8.78
N ASP A 75 -17.57 2.27 8.68
CA ASP A 75 -16.16 2.46 9.05
C ASP A 75 -16.07 3.63 10.05
N ASP A 76 -15.42 3.39 11.18
CA ASP A 76 -15.20 4.34 12.27
C ASP A 76 -13.71 4.48 12.62
N TRP A 77 -13.38 5.11 13.75
CA TRP A 77 -11.99 5.32 14.19
C TRP A 77 -11.24 4.02 14.52
N ASN A 78 -11.95 2.94 14.85
CA ASN A 78 -11.43 1.59 15.08
C ASN A 78 -11.44 0.73 13.80
N GLY A 79 -11.87 1.29 12.66
CA GLY A 79 -12.00 0.58 11.40
C GLY A 79 -13.42 0.04 11.19
N LEU A 80 -13.51 -1.21 10.70
CA LEU A 80 -14.80 -1.79 10.36
C LEU A 80 -15.65 -2.03 11.61
N ASN A 81 -16.89 -1.54 11.61
CA ASN A 81 -17.91 -1.90 12.60
C ASN A 81 -18.98 -2.78 11.95
N ASN A 82 -19.16 -4.00 12.45
CA ASN A 82 -20.11 -4.98 11.88
C ASN A 82 -21.43 -5.09 12.66
N GLY A 83 -21.78 -4.07 13.46
CA GLY A 83 -23.03 -4.04 14.19
C GLY A 83 -24.24 -3.77 13.31
N VAL A 84 -24.07 -2.94 12.27
CA VAL A 84 -25.05 -2.80 11.18
C VAL A 84 -24.33 -2.80 9.84
N PHE A 85 -24.75 -3.69 8.94
CA PHE A 85 -24.14 -3.81 7.62
C PHE A 85 -25.05 -4.53 6.62
N GLY A 86 -24.87 -4.25 5.33
CA GLY A 86 -25.65 -4.82 4.24
C GLY A 86 -24.84 -5.83 3.42
N ILE A 87 -25.44 -6.96 3.04
CA ILE A 87 -24.79 -8.02 2.26
C ILE A 87 -25.69 -8.44 1.10
N ARG A 88 -25.15 -8.43 -0.12
CA ARG A 88 -25.84 -8.96 -1.29
C ARG A 88 -25.83 -10.49 -1.22
N VAL A 89 -26.98 -11.11 -1.44
CA VAL A 89 -27.10 -12.57 -1.43
C VAL A 89 -26.48 -13.13 -2.70
N SER A 90 -25.23 -13.56 -2.61
CA SER A 90 -24.45 -14.01 -3.75
C SER A 90 -23.48 -15.13 -3.35
N ARG A 91 -22.82 -15.73 -4.36
CA ARG A 91 -21.72 -16.68 -4.12
C ARG A 91 -20.56 -16.02 -3.36
N TYR A 92 -20.30 -14.74 -3.64
CA TYR A 92 -19.31 -13.94 -2.92
C TYR A 92 -19.60 -13.96 -1.41
N ALA A 93 -20.83 -13.67 -1.01
CA ALA A 93 -21.22 -13.64 0.39
C ALA A 93 -21.09 -15.03 1.06
N ALA A 94 -21.48 -16.10 0.36
CA ALA A 94 -21.29 -17.46 0.89
C ALA A 94 -19.81 -17.79 1.14
N GLU A 95 -18.93 -17.44 0.21
CA GLU A 95 -17.50 -17.69 0.34
C GLU A 95 -16.85 -16.78 1.41
N LEU A 96 -17.31 -15.53 1.55
CA LEU A 96 -16.87 -14.62 2.59
C LEU A 96 -17.20 -15.18 3.98
N PHE A 97 -18.47 -15.51 4.22
CA PHE A 97 -18.93 -16.00 5.53
C PHE A 97 -18.40 -17.39 5.86
N ALA A 98 -18.17 -18.25 4.86
CA ALA A 98 -17.41 -19.49 5.07
C ALA A 98 -16.00 -19.21 5.57
N GLY A 99 -15.31 -18.23 4.97
CA GLY A 99 -13.96 -17.83 5.36
C GLY A 99 -13.91 -17.18 6.75
N ILE A 100 -14.88 -16.33 7.10
CA ILE A 100 -14.99 -15.72 8.43
C ILE A 100 -15.11 -16.81 9.51
N LEU A 101 -16.02 -17.78 9.31
CA LEU A 101 -16.22 -18.87 10.27
C LEU A 101 -14.98 -19.76 10.43
N ALA A 102 -14.27 -20.01 9.34
CA ALA A 102 -13.05 -20.80 9.33
C ALA A 102 -11.83 -20.03 9.89
N PHE A 103 -11.90 -18.70 9.97
CA PHE A 103 -10.73 -17.85 10.23
C PHE A 103 -10.01 -18.24 11.52
N ARG A 104 -10.75 -18.43 12.62
CA ARG A 104 -10.19 -18.78 13.94
C ARG A 104 -9.41 -20.11 13.95
N ASP A 105 -9.74 -21.03 13.06
CA ASP A 105 -9.11 -22.35 12.99
C ASP A 105 -7.89 -22.37 12.05
N PHE A 106 -7.90 -21.54 11.00
CA PHE A 106 -6.84 -21.46 9.99
C PHE A 106 -5.80 -20.37 10.25
N GLU A 107 -6.17 -19.34 11.03
CA GLU A 107 -5.28 -18.25 11.46
C GLU A 107 -5.38 -18.03 12.98
N PRO A 108 -5.04 -19.03 13.80
CA PRO A 108 -5.24 -18.97 15.26
C PRO A 108 -4.34 -17.94 15.95
N ASP A 109 -3.22 -17.56 15.33
CA ASP A 109 -2.25 -16.61 15.89
C ASP A 109 -2.57 -15.15 15.53
N THR A 110 -3.56 -14.91 14.66
CA THR A 110 -3.97 -13.56 14.28
C THR A 110 -4.82 -12.93 15.41
N PRO A 111 -4.44 -11.75 15.95
CA PRO A 111 -5.23 -11.09 16.99
C PRO A 111 -6.64 -10.75 16.51
N LEU A 112 -7.66 -11.13 17.28
CA LEU A 112 -9.07 -10.82 17.02
C LEU A 112 -9.65 -9.98 18.17
N PRO A 113 -9.21 -8.71 18.34
CA PRO A 113 -9.66 -7.85 19.44
C PRO A 113 -11.19 -7.68 19.48
N PHE A 114 -11.84 -7.72 18.31
CA PHE A 114 -13.28 -7.64 18.14
C PHE A 114 -13.87 -8.94 17.53
N GLN A 115 -13.27 -10.09 17.82
CA GLN A 115 -13.75 -11.42 17.41
C GLN A 115 -14.17 -11.53 15.92
N ASP A 116 -15.46 -11.71 15.63
CA ASP A 116 -15.99 -11.92 14.28
C ASP A 116 -15.85 -10.66 13.41
N GLN A 117 -15.90 -9.47 14.01
CA GLN A 117 -15.66 -8.19 13.34
C GLN A 117 -14.22 -8.13 12.81
N SER A 118 -13.23 -8.45 13.65
CA SER A 118 -11.83 -8.50 13.23
C SER A 118 -11.63 -9.55 12.12
N ALA A 119 -12.22 -10.74 12.25
CA ALA A 119 -12.14 -11.77 11.22
C ALA A 119 -12.78 -11.32 9.89
N MET A 120 -13.93 -10.63 9.94
CA MET A 120 -14.56 -10.03 8.76
C MET A 120 -13.64 -8.99 8.13
N GLU A 121 -13.07 -8.08 8.91
CA GLU A 121 -12.17 -7.05 8.41
C GLU A 121 -10.95 -7.65 7.69
N TYR A 122 -10.30 -8.66 8.28
CA TYR A 122 -9.18 -9.36 7.64
C TYR A 122 -9.61 -10.05 6.34
N MET A 123 -10.76 -10.72 6.35
CA MET A 123 -11.30 -11.38 5.16
C MET A 123 -11.59 -10.38 4.03
N LEU A 124 -12.21 -9.24 4.35
CA LEU A 124 -12.53 -8.20 3.37
C LEU A 124 -11.27 -7.54 2.78
N LYS A 125 -10.15 -7.51 3.51
CA LYS A 125 -8.85 -7.03 2.99
C LYS A 125 -8.20 -7.99 1.99
N ARG A 126 -8.64 -9.24 1.88
CA ARG A 126 -8.06 -10.19 0.92
C ARG A 126 -8.47 -9.81 -0.51
N ARG A 127 -7.55 -10.02 -1.46
CA ARG A 127 -7.72 -9.74 -2.91
C ARG A 127 -9.05 -10.22 -3.49
N LYS A 128 -9.51 -11.39 -3.06
CA LYS A 128 -10.78 -11.99 -3.50
C LYS A 128 -12.01 -11.13 -3.15
N PHE A 129 -11.94 -10.37 -2.05
CA PHE A 129 -13.08 -9.68 -1.47
C PHE A 129 -13.02 -8.16 -1.62
N ILE A 130 -11.82 -7.57 -1.51
CA ILE A 130 -11.59 -6.13 -1.32
C ILE A 130 -12.26 -5.22 -2.35
N ASN A 131 -12.40 -5.67 -3.60
CA ASN A 131 -12.94 -4.84 -4.68
C ASN A 131 -14.47 -4.82 -4.77
N HIS A 132 -15.15 -5.56 -3.89
CA HIS A 132 -16.62 -5.65 -3.85
C HIS A 132 -17.20 -5.15 -2.52
N VAL A 133 -16.39 -4.39 -1.76
CA VAL A 133 -16.74 -3.80 -0.46
C VAL A 133 -16.92 -2.30 -0.65
N ALA A 134 -17.99 -1.73 -0.10
CA ALA A 134 -18.10 -0.30 0.11
C ALA A 134 -18.03 0.00 1.61
N LYS A 135 -17.03 0.79 2.00
CA LYS A 135 -16.89 1.37 3.34
C LYS A 135 -17.62 2.71 3.37
N VAL A 136 -18.80 2.72 3.95
CA VAL A 136 -19.68 3.89 3.96
C VAL A 136 -19.55 4.67 5.27
N PRO A 137 -19.96 5.96 5.30
CA PRO A 137 -19.97 6.73 6.54
C PRO A 137 -20.73 6.03 7.66
N GLN A 138 -20.14 5.99 8.86
CA GLN A 138 -20.74 5.36 10.04
C GLN A 138 -22.16 5.87 10.31
N ARG A 139 -22.41 7.18 10.15
CA ARG A 139 -23.73 7.79 10.44
C ARG A 139 -24.88 7.27 9.57
N TRP A 140 -24.60 6.71 8.39
CA TRP A 140 -25.66 6.32 7.45
C TRP A 140 -26.60 5.27 8.05
N PHE A 141 -26.04 4.26 8.73
CA PHE A 141 -26.86 3.21 9.34
C PHE A 141 -26.23 2.57 10.57
N ASN A 142 -25.17 3.16 11.13
CA ASN A 142 -24.47 2.59 12.28
C ASN A 142 -24.01 3.68 13.27
N ALA A 143 -24.70 4.82 13.29
CA ALA A 143 -24.28 6.01 14.01
C ALA A 143 -24.18 5.75 15.52
N TYR A 144 -23.09 6.19 16.15
CA TYR A 144 -22.98 6.10 17.61
C TYR A 144 -23.91 7.07 18.31
N GLU A 145 -24.32 6.72 19.52
CA GLU A 145 -25.06 7.65 20.37
C GLU A 145 -24.26 8.95 20.62
N SER A 146 -24.98 10.07 20.51
CA SER A 146 -24.56 11.37 21.04
C SER A 146 -25.79 12.18 21.49
N GLU A 147 -25.57 13.06 22.46
CA GLU A 147 -26.53 14.09 22.86
C GLU A 147 -26.05 15.51 22.52
N GLU A 148 -24.87 15.62 21.90
CA GLU A 148 -24.31 16.89 21.48
C GLU A 148 -25.16 17.53 20.39
N GLU A 149 -25.19 18.86 20.36
CA GLU A 149 -25.92 19.61 19.33
C GLU A 149 -25.24 19.50 17.96
N ASN A 150 -23.91 19.45 17.94
CA ASN A 150 -23.07 19.31 16.75
C ASN A 150 -22.11 18.12 16.95
N PRO A 151 -22.63 16.88 16.86
CA PRO A 151 -21.82 15.72 17.16
C PRO A 151 -20.81 15.42 16.04
N PRO A 152 -19.74 14.64 16.32
CA PRO A 152 -18.81 14.17 15.29
C PRO A 152 -19.50 13.30 14.23
N GLN A 153 -18.87 13.17 13.06
CA GLN A 153 -19.46 12.55 11.85
C GLN A 153 -19.84 11.07 11.97
N ASP A 154 -19.33 10.38 12.99
CA ASP A 154 -19.60 8.97 13.30
C ASP A 154 -20.75 8.77 14.30
N ARG A 155 -21.30 9.87 14.82
CA ARG A 155 -22.41 9.87 15.77
C ARG A 155 -23.70 10.33 15.11
N ILE A 156 -24.80 10.04 15.79
CA ILE A 156 -26.15 10.30 15.34
C ILE A 156 -26.46 11.81 15.24
N HIS A 157 -26.95 12.23 14.08
CA HIS A 157 -27.45 13.57 13.80
C HIS A 157 -28.98 13.58 13.65
N PRO A 158 -29.65 14.73 13.87
CA PRO A 158 -31.06 14.88 13.52
C PRO A 158 -31.33 14.49 12.06
N GLY A 159 -32.31 13.62 11.83
CA GLY A 159 -32.64 13.10 10.50
C GLY A 159 -31.91 11.81 10.10
N ASP A 160 -30.92 11.35 10.87
CA ASP A 160 -30.25 10.08 10.61
C ASP A 160 -31.19 8.87 10.79
N PHE A 161 -30.87 7.76 10.14
CA PHE A 161 -31.71 6.56 10.13
C PHE A 161 -31.80 5.86 11.50
N LEU A 162 -30.66 5.57 12.12
CA LEU A 162 -30.55 4.65 13.26
C LEU A 162 -29.37 5.02 14.17
N VAL A 163 -29.54 4.78 15.47
CA VAL A 163 -28.50 4.88 16.50
C VAL A 163 -28.08 3.49 17.01
N HIS A 164 -26.79 3.31 17.24
CA HIS A 164 -26.15 2.09 17.74
C HIS A 164 -25.43 2.35 19.07
N PHE A 165 -25.68 1.49 20.06
CA PHE A 165 -25.15 1.61 21.43
C PHE A 165 -23.95 0.68 21.69
N ALA A 166 -23.03 0.58 20.74
CA ALA A 166 -21.87 -0.30 20.83
C ALA A 166 -20.95 0.11 22.00
N GLY A 167 -20.67 -0.84 22.90
CA GLY A 167 -19.77 -0.60 24.04
C GLY A 167 -20.25 0.42 25.07
N VAL A 168 -21.51 0.87 24.99
CA VAL A 168 -22.07 1.89 25.89
C VAL A 168 -22.40 1.28 27.26
N GLY A 169 -21.96 1.93 28.34
CA GLY A 169 -22.35 1.60 29.72
C GLY A 169 -23.81 1.95 30.01
N GLU A 170 -24.45 1.30 31.00
CA GLU A 170 -25.90 1.46 31.27
C GLU A 170 -26.79 1.29 30.02
N ARG A 171 -26.37 0.49 29.03
CA ARG A 171 -26.98 0.36 27.69
C ARG A 171 -28.50 0.27 27.68
N GLU A 172 -29.11 -0.48 28.60
CA GLU A 172 -30.57 -0.62 28.69
C GLU A 172 -31.28 0.73 28.90
N LYS A 173 -30.71 1.59 29.75
CA LYS A 173 -31.25 2.93 30.02
C LYS A 173 -31.20 3.82 28.77
N HIS A 174 -30.08 3.76 28.04
CA HIS A 174 -29.91 4.49 26.78
C HIS A 174 -30.87 3.98 25.70
N LEU A 175 -30.98 2.65 25.54
CA LEU A 175 -31.95 2.03 24.64
C LEU A 175 -33.38 2.46 24.94
N MET A 176 -33.79 2.47 26.22
CA MET A 176 -35.13 2.92 26.60
C MET A 176 -35.35 4.40 26.25
N LYS A 177 -34.40 5.27 26.59
CA LYS A 177 -34.46 6.70 26.28
C LYS A 177 -34.60 6.97 24.78
N TRP A 178 -33.83 6.28 23.95
CA TRP A 178 -33.88 6.46 22.50
C TRP A 178 -35.09 5.78 21.86
N SER A 179 -35.57 4.68 22.44
CA SER A 179 -36.83 4.06 22.03
C SER A 179 -38.02 5.00 22.29
N GLU A 180 -38.09 5.63 23.47
CA GLU A 180 -39.09 6.67 23.77
C GLU A 180 -39.00 7.86 22.81
N ARG A 181 -37.78 8.25 22.40
CA ARG A 181 -37.56 9.30 21.40
C ARG A 181 -38.02 8.88 20.01
N SER A 182 -37.77 7.64 19.62
CA SER A 182 -38.21 7.07 18.34
C SER A 182 -39.74 7.00 18.26
N ASP A 183 -40.39 6.53 19.33
CA ASP A 183 -41.86 6.43 19.43
C ASP A 183 -42.56 7.79 19.28
N GLN A 184 -41.89 8.88 19.66
CA GLN A 184 -42.44 10.24 19.49
C GLN A 184 -42.50 10.68 18.02
N MET A 185 -41.70 10.06 17.14
CA MET A 185 -41.61 10.39 15.71
C MET A 185 -41.48 11.91 15.46
N SER A 186 -40.73 12.60 16.32
CA SER A 186 -40.66 14.06 16.29
C SER A 186 -40.07 14.57 14.95
N PRO A 187 -40.52 15.71 14.42
CA PRO A 187 -39.99 16.25 13.16
C PRO A 187 -38.49 16.54 13.15
N LYS A 188 -37.85 16.65 14.33
CA LYS A 188 -36.39 16.80 14.45
C LYS A 188 -35.65 15.54 14.02
N TRP A 189 -36.17 14.37 14.37
CA TRP A 189 -35.48 13.08 14.16
C TRP A 189 -36.07 12.32 12.98
N ASN A 190 -37.39 12.36 12.82
CA ASN A 190 -38.12 11.66 11.77
C ASN A 190 -38.31 12.57 10.53
N VAL A 191 -37.19 12.99 9.92
CA VAL A 191 -37.13 13.96 8.82
C VAL A 191 -37.36 13.24 7.47
N PRO A 192 -38.20 13.75 6.55
CA PRO A 192 -38.33 13.17 5.21
C PRO A 192 -36.99 13.09 4.46
N LEU A 193 -36.72 12.01 3.73
CA LEU A 193 -35.45 11.80 3.00
C LEU A 193 -35.00 13.03 2.19
N ILE A 194 -35.92 13.66 1.46
CA ILE A 194 -35.62 14.82 0.59
C ILE A 194 -35.18 16.08 1.36
N GLU A 195 -35.47 16.14 2.66
CA GLU A 195 -35.10 17.23 3.57
C GLU A 195 -33.83 16.91 4.37
N THR A 196 -33.28 15.68 4.24
CA THR A 196 -31.98 15.30 4.80
C THR A 196 -30.84 15.58 3.81
N ASP A 197 -29.59 15.47 4.27
CA ASP A 197 -28.40 15.55 3.42
C ASP A 197 -28.13 14.24 2.64
N TYR A 198 -28.83 13.14 2.96
CA TYR A 198 -28.56 11.84 2.35
C TYR A 198 -28.64 11.83 0.81
N PRO A 199 -29.63 12.44 0.13
CA PRO A 199 -29.68 12.40 -1.33
C PRO A 199 -28.40 12.90 -1.99
N GLN A 200 -27.87 14.04 -1.56
CA GLN A 200 -26.65 14.61 -2.12
C GLN A 200 -25.41 13.82 -1.69
N GLU A 201 -25.36 13.33 -0.46
CA GLU A 201 -24.26 12.52 0.05
C GLU A 201 -24.14 11.18 -0.67
N LEU A 202 -25.25 10.47 -0.83
CA LEU A 202 -25.34 9.19 -1.53
C LEU A 202 -24.89 9.33 -2.97
N GLU A 203 -25.42 10.33 -3.69
CA GLU A 203 -25.01 10.63 -5.06
C GLU A 203 -23.51 10.92 -5.15
N ARG A 204 -23.00 11.81 -4.29
CA ARG A 204 -21.58 12.18 -4.26
C ARG A 204 -20.70 10.96 -3.96
N TYR A 205 -21.07 10.15 -2.98
CA TYR A 205 -20.32 8.98 -2.56
C TYR A 205 -20.27 7.92 -3.66
N TRP A 206 -21.41 7.60 -4.28
CA TRP A 206 -21.46 6.58 -5.34
C TRP A 206 -20.74 7.03 -6.60
N ASN A 207 -20.88 8.30 -6.99
CA ASN A 207 -20.13 8.88 -8.11
C ASN A 207 -18.62 8.87 -7.87
N ARG A 208 -18.18 9.24 -6.66
CA ARG A 208 -16.76 9.18 -6.28
C ARG A 208 -16.24 7.74 -6.30
N THR A 209 -16.99 6.80 -5.76
CA THR A 209 -16.62 5.37 -5.72
C THR A 209 -16.44 4.81 -7.13
N LYS A 210 -17.37 5.11 -8.03
CA LYS A 210 -17.29 4.74 -9.44
C LYS A 210 -16.07 5.37 -10.12
N ALA A 211 -15.86 6.67 -9.95
CA ALA A 211 -14.73 7.39 -10.56
C ALA A 211 -13.38 6.83 -10.11
N LEU A 212 -13.21 6.54 -8.81
CA LEU A 212 -11.99 5.94 -8.27
C LEU A 212 -11.72 4.55 -8.83
N HIS A 213 -12.77 3.72 -8.97
CA HIS A 213 -12.63 2.40 -9.59
C HIS A 213 -12.19 2.51 -11.05
N VAL A 214 -12.87 3.35 -11.84
CA VAL A 214 -12.55 3.57 -13.26
C VAL A 214 -11.13 4.10 -13.42
N ALA A 215 -10.71 5.08 -12.60
CA ALA A 215 -9.36 5.61 -12.61
C ALA A 215 -8.31 4.53 -12.32
N ARG A 216 -8.56 3.68 -11.32
CA ARG A 216 -7.67 2.56 -10.97
C ARG A 216 -7.51 1.57 -12.12
N VAL A 217 -8.62 1.12 -12.72
CA VAL A 217 -8.59 0.17 -13.84
C VAL A 217 -7.90 0.79 -15.06
N THR A 218 -8.17 2.06 -15.33
CA THR A 218 -7.52 2.80 -16.43
C THR A 218 -6.01 2.91 -16.20
N GLN A 219 -5.59 3.30 -14.99
CA GLN A 219 -4.17 3.40 -14.62
C GLN A 219 -3.47 2.04 -14.73
N TRP A 220 -4.13 0.96 -14.30
CA TRP A 220 -3.63 -0.39 -14.44
C TRP A 220 -3.42 -0.75 -15.92
N ASN A 221 -4.43 -0.58 -16.75
CA ASN A 221 -4.37 -0.93 -18.17
C ASN A 221 -3.29 -0.12 -18.93
N ASN A 222 -3.18 1.18 -18.63
CA ASN A 222 -2.14 2.04 -19.20
C ASN A 222 -0.75 1.61 -18.75
N GLY A 223 -0.54 1.39 -17.45
CA GLY A 223 0.75 0.97 -16.91
C GLY A 223 1.17 -0.41 -17.40
N LYS A 224 0.22 -1.35 -17.51
CA LYS A 224 0.44 -2.69 -18.05
C LYS A 224 0.86 -2.62 -19.53
N THR A 225 0.13 -1.87 -20.35
CA THR A 225 0.45 -1.67 -21.77
C THR A 225 1.83 -1.04 -21.95
N HIS A 226 2.14 -0.04 -21.13
CA HIS A 226 3.46 0.60 -21.13
C HIS A 226 4.57 -0.38 -20.74
N LEU A 227 4.36 -1.19 -19.69
CA LEU A 227 5.31 -2.21 -19.27
C LEU A 227 5.55 -3.24 -20.38
N GLU A 228 4.49 -3.78 -21.00
CA GLU A 228 4.59 -4.74 -22.10
C GLU A 228 5.36 -4.17 -23.31
N ALA A 229 5.06 -2.93 -23.70
CA ALA A 229 5.76 -2.25 -24.78
C ALA A 229 7.25 -2.01 -24.45
N PHE A 230 7.54 -1.60 -23.20
CA PHE A 230 8.90 -1.36 -22.75
C PHE A 230 9.71 -2.66 -22.67
N MET A 231 9.10 -3.73 -22.15
CA MET A 231 9.69 -5.06 -22.12
C MET A 231 10.04 -5.55 -23.53
N LYS A 232 9.18 -5.35 -24.53
CA LYS A 232 9.50 -5.70 -25.92
C LYS A 232 10.78 -5.00 -26.40
N LYS A 233 10.93 -3.70 -26.12
CA LYS A 233 12.12 -2.92 -26.47
C LYS A 233 13.38 -3.40 -25.73
N VAL A 234 13.27 -3.70 -24.44
CA VAL A 234 14.37 -4.25 -23.63
C VAL A 234 14.80 -5.59 -24.20
N ASN A 235 13.84 -6.46 -24.55
CA ASN A 235 14.09 -7.78 -25.11
C ASN A 235 14.85 -7.71 -26.44
N GLU A 236 14.41 -6.84 -27.36
CA GLU A 236 15.13 -6.57 -28.62
C GLU A 236 16.58 -6.13 -28.36
N THR A 237 16.78 -5.21 -27.40
CA THR A 237 18.11 -4.76 -26.99
C THR A 237 18.93 -5.92 -26.42
N VAL A 238 18.41 -6.69 -25.46
CA VAL A 238 19.12 -7.81 -24.84
C VAL A 238 19.49 -8.87 -25.88
N TYR A 239 18.60 -9.19 -26.83
CA TYR A 239 18.87 -10.15 -27.91
C TYR A 239 20.02 -9.74 -28.82
N GLU A 240 20.17 -8.44 -29.13
CA GLU A 240 21.29 -7.95 -29.92
C GLU A 240 22.65 -8.20 -29.25
N TYR A 241 22.70 -8.18 -27.90
CA TYR A 241 23.95 -8.32 -27.15
C TYR A 241 24.16 -9.71 -26.55
N ILE A 242 23.20 -10.64 -26.64
CA ILE A 242 23.29 -11.96 -25.98
C ILE A 242 24.47 -12.83 -26.44
N ASN A 243 25.06 -12.52 -27.60
CA ASN A 243 26.23 -13.22 -28.15
C ASN A 243 27.52 -12.39 -28.08
N THR A 244 27.52 -11.30 -27.32
CA THR A 244 28.67 -10.39 -27.23
C THR A 244 29.38 -10.53 -25.86
N PRO A 245 30.66 -10.14 -25.75
CA PRO A 245 31.38 -10.19 -24.46
C PRO A 245 30.70 -9.40 -23.33
N GLU A 246 29.90 -8.39 -23.70
CA GLU A 246 29.15 -7.51 -22.81
C GLU A 246 28.08 -8.24 -21.96
N VAL A 247 27.71 -9.49 -22.30
CA VAL A 247 26.77 -10.35 -21.52
C VAL A 247 27.23 -10.62 -20.10
N SER A 248 28.54 -10.64 -19.88
CA SER A 248 29.13 -10.88 -18.55
C SER A 248 29.14 -9.64 -17.65
N THR A 249 28.67 -8.49 -18.15
CA THR A 249 28.72 -7.24 -17.40
C THR A 249 27.58 -7.13 -16.39
N GLU A 250 27.83 -6.44 -15.28
CA GLU A 250 26.84 -6.19 -14.24
C GLU A 250 25.56 -5.50 -14.79
N PRO A 251 25.64 -4.49 -15.68
CA PRO A 251 24.44 -3.87 -16.24
C PRO A 251 23.59 -4.82 -17.09
N PHE A 252 24.20 -5.76 -17.84
CA PHE A 252 23.46 -6.79 -18.58
C PHE A 252 22.71 -7.73 -17.63
N GLN A 253 23.38 -8.16 -16.55
CA GLN A 253 22.75 -9.03 -15.55
C GLN A 253 21.63 -8.31 -14.80
N ALA A 254 21.80 -7.02 -14.49
CA ALA A 254 20.78 -6.20 -13.84
C ALA A 254 19.53 -6.07 -14.71
N VAL A 255 19.66 -5.65 -15.98
CA VAL A 255 18.49 -5.53 -16.87
C VAL A 255 17.81 -6.87 -17.11
N THR A 256 18.56 -7.97 -17.18
CA THR A 256 17.97 -9.32 -17.33
C THR A 256 17.17 -9.73 -16.10
N ARG A 257 17.66 -9.45 -14.88
CA ARG A 257 16.90 -9.72 -13.64
C ARG A 257 15.61 -8.90 -13.57
N SER A 258 15.68 -7.61 -13.86
CA SER A 258 14.50 -6.73 -13.87
C SER A 258 13.49 -7.15 -14.96
N TYR A 259 13.97 -7.60 -16.13
CA TYR A 259 13.11 -8.13 -17.18
C TYR A 259 12.36 -9.39 -16.73
N VAL A 260 13.06 -10.37 -16.14
CA VAL A 260 12.44 -11.60 -15.63
C VAL A 260 11.45 -11.29 -14.50
N TYR A 261 11.78 -10.33 -13.63
CA TYR A 261 10.85 -9.88 -12.59
C TYR A 261 9.58 -9.27 -13.18
N ALA A 262 9.71 -8.42 -14.21
CA ALA A 262 8.56 -7.85 -14.91
C ALA A 262 7.70 -8.90 -15.61
N GLU A 263 8.31 -9.93 -16.24
CA GLU A 263 7.57 -11.06 -16.81
C GLU A 263 6.79 -11.82 -15.73
N GLN A 264 7.44 -12.13 -14.61
CA GLN A 264 6.81 -12.84 -13.50
C GLN A 264 5.68 -12.02 -12.88
N PHE A 265 5.85 -10.69 -12.77
CA PHE A 265 4.82 -9.77 -12.30
C PHE A 265 3.60 -9.79 -13.23
N LEU A 266 3.79 -9.63 -14.55
CA LEU A 266 2.70 -9.69 -15.53
C LEU A 266 2.01 -11.06 -15.54
N PHE A 267 2.77 -12.14 -15.44
CA PHE A 267 2.24 -13.49 -15.38
C PHE A 267 1.38 -13.73 -14.13
N ASN A 268 1.84 -13.26 -12.97
CA ASN A 268 1.09 -13.39 -11.72
C ASN A 268 -0.18 -12.55 -11.74
N THR A 269 -0.11 -11.34 -12.29
CA THR A 269 -1.24 -10.38 -12.29
C THR A 269 -2.32 -10.74 -13.30
N THR A 270 -1.97 -11.31 -14.46
CA THR A 270 -2.93 -11.80 -15.45
C THR A 270 -3.82 -12.93 -14.94
N ARG A 271 -3.39 -13.66 -13.91
CA ARG A 271 -4.21 -14.71 -13.27
C ARG A 271 -5.34 -14.18 -12.40
N TRP A 272 -5.26 -12.92 -11.96
CA TRP A 272 -6.21 -12.36 -10.99
C TRP A 272 -7.49 -11.83 -11.66
N GLY A 273 -7.45 -11.53 -12.96
CA GLY A 273 -8.53 -10.82 -13.66
C GLY A 273 -8.52 -9.32 -13.34
N GLU A 274 -9.03 -8.49 -14.24
CA GLU A 274 -9.01 -7.01 -14.09
C GLU A 274 -9.77 -6.52 -12.86
N GLU A 275 -10.78 -7.27 -12.43
CA GLU A 275 -11.61 -6.94 -11.26
C GLU A 275 -10.91 -7.16 -9.92
N ALA A 276 -9.77 -7.85 -9.91
CA ALA A 276 -9.02 -8.17 -8.68
C ALA A 276 -7.81 -7.24 -8.45
N ILE A 277 -7.67 -6.17 -9.24
CA ILE A 277 -6.58 -5.19 -9.12
C ILE A 277 -6.81 -4.28 -7.91
N THR A 278 -5.80 -4.20 -7.06
CA THR A 278 -5.77 -3.45 -5.81
C THR A 278 -4.92 -2.17 -5.96
N LYS A 279 -4.87 -1.33 -4.93
CA LYS A 279 -4.00 -0.14 -4.96
C LYS A 279 -2.53 -0.53 -4.87
N GLU A 280 -2.25 -1.60 -4.13
CA GLU A 280 -0.92 -2.17 -3.94
C GLU A 280 -0.36 -2.69 -5.27
N ASP A 281 -1.21 -3.24 -6.14
CA ASP A 281 -0.80 -3.68 -7.49
C ASP A 281 -0.39 -2.51 -8.38
N LEU A 282 -1.08 -1.37 -8.28
CA LEU A 282 -0.69 -0.17 -9.03
C LEU A 282 0.68 0.33 -8.57
N HIS A 283 0.91 0.33 -7.26
CA HIS A 283 2.20 0.73 -6.70
C HIS A 283 3.32 -0.21 -7.16
N GLU A 284 3.09 -1.52 -7.09
CA GLU A 284 4.07 -2.52 -7.53
C GLU A 284 4.31 -2.44 -9.05
N LEU A 285 3.26 -2.22 -9.85
CA LEU A 285 3.40 -1.99 -11.29
C LEU A 285 4.30 -0.77 -11.58
N SER A 286 4.08 0.36 -10.89
CA SER A 286 4.93 1.54 -11.03
C SER A 286 6.39 1.24 -10.67
N LYS A 287 6.62 0.49 -9.60
CA LYS A 287 7.96 0.08 -9.17
C LYS A 287 8.66 -0.81 -10.21
N VAL A 288 7.95 -1.82 -10.74
CA VAL A 288 8.45 -2.73 -11.79
C VAL A 288 8.84 -1.94 -13.04
N VAL A 289 7.99 -1.00 -13.47
CA VAL A 289 8.26 -0.15 -14.63
C VAL A 289 9.52 0.70 -14.42
N LEU A 290 9.63 1.37 -13.27
CA LEU A 290 10.77 2.25 -12.97
C LEU A 290 12.09 1.48 -12.87
N ASP A 291 12.09 0.31 -12.21
CA ASP A 291 13.28 -0.53 -12.08
C ASP A 291 13.77 -1.05 -13.45
N LEU A 292 12.84 -1.50 -14.31
CA LEU A 292 13.19 -1.94 -15.65
C LEU A 292 13.72 -0.78 -16.52
N GLN A 293 13.14 0.42 -16.38
CA GLN A 293 13.60 1.62 -17.09
C GLN A 293 15.00 2.05 -16.67
N ASP A 294 15.27 2.10 -15.37
CA ASP A 294 16.57 2.47 -14.82
C ASP A 294 17.67 1.49 -15.25
N THR A 295 17.43 0.18 -15.06
CA THR A 295 18.40 -0.86 -15.44
C THR A 295 18.64 -0.91 -16.96
N SER A 296 17.59 -0.76 -17.78
CA SER A 296 17.73 -0.66 -19.24
C SER A 296 18.53 0.57 -19.68
N SER A 297 18.37 1.70 -18.99
CA SER A 297 19.11 2.93 -19.30
C SER A 297 20.59 2.78 -18.98
N LYS A 298 20.91 2.27 -17.78
CA LYS A 298 22.28 1.96 -17.36
C LYS A 298 22.97 0.96 -18.29
N PHE A 299 22.24 -0.06 -18.73
CA PHE A 299 22.75 -1.03 -19.70
C PHE A 299 23.10 -0.37 -21.04
N THR A 300 22.20 0.46 -21.58
CA THR A 300 22.40 1.18 -22.85
C THR A 300 23.58 2.16 -22.75
N GLU A 301 23.72 2.88 -21.64
CA GLU A 301 24.88 3.75 -21.39
C GLU A 301 26.19 2.95 -21.28
N GLY A 302 26.17 1.80 -20.61
CA GLY A 302 27.31 0.90 -20.51
C GLY A 302 27.77 0.39 -21.88
N ILE A 303 26.82 0.05 -22.75
CA ILE A 303 27.09 -0.30 -24.15
C ILE A 303 27.72 0.88 -24.90
N ALA A 304 27.15 2.08 -24.79
CA ALA A 304 27.66 3.27 -25.47
C ALA A 304 29.11 3.57 -25.08
N LYS A 305 29.41 3.57 -23.77
CA LYS A 305 30.77 3.72 -23.23
C LYS A 305 31.73 2.65 -23.75
N THR A 306 31.28 1.40 -23.84
CA THR A 306 32.10 0.29 -24.36
C THR A 306 32.40 0.46 -25.85
N LYS A 307 31.43 0.91 -26.66
CA LYS A 307 31.61 1.19 -28.08
C LYS A 307 32.58 2.36 -28.29
N GLU A 308 32.43 3.44 -27.54
CA GLU A 308 33.35 4.59 -27.58
C GLU A 308 34.77 4.19 -27.21
N ALA A 309 34.95 3.39 -26.15
CA ALA A 309 36.26 2.91 -25.74
C ALA A 309 36.92 1.99 -26.79
N LYS A 310 36.14 1.14 -27.47
CA LYS A 310 36.63 0.32 -28.59
C LYS A 310 37.09 1.19 -29.77
N LEU A 311 36.28 2.16 -30.17
CA LEU A 311 36.62 3.09 -31.26
C LEU A 311 37.86 3.94 -30.92
N ALA A 312 37.99 4.39 -29.67
CA ALA A 312 39.18 5.12 -29.22
C ALA A 312 40.45 4.25 -29.31
N LYS A 313 40.39 2.99 -28.85
CA LYS A 313 41.51 2.03 -28.97
C LYS A 313 41.87 1.72 -30.42
N GLU A 314 40.89 1.65 -31.33
CA GLU A 314 41.17 1.46 -32.75
C GLU A 314 41.86 2.68 -33.36
N LYS A 315 41.41 3.89 -33.03
CA LYS A 315 42.06 5.15 -33.45
C LYS A 315 43.49 5.27 -32.92
N GLU A 316 43.74 4.90 -31.66
CA GLU A 316 45.10 4.86 -31.09
C GLU A 316 45.99 3.85 -31.81
N LYS A 317 45.47 2.66 -32.12
CA LYS A 317 46.22 1.66 -32.91
C LYS A 317 46.53 2.15 -34.32
N GLU A 318 45.60 2.85 -34.95
CA GLU A 318 45.80 3.42 -36.29
C GLU A 318 46.81 4.57 -36.29
N ALA A 319 46.75 5.46 -35.28
CA ALA A 319 47.74 6.52 -35.06
C ALA A 319 49.14 5.93 -34.82
N ALA A 320 49.26 4.95 -33.92
CA ALA A 320 50.52 4.27 -33.65
C ALA A 320 51.08 3.53 -34.88
N LYS A 321 50.21 3.04 -35.77
CA LYS A 321 50.62 2.44 -37.05
C LYS A 321 51.17 3.52 -38.00
N LYS A 322 50.52 4.67 -38.11
CA LYS A 322 51.01 5.80 -38.91
C LYS A 322 52.34 6.34 -38.39
N ASP A 323 52.49 6.49 -37.08
CA ASP A 323 53.74 6.94 -36.46
C ASP A 323 54.88 5.96 -36.73
N LYS A 324 54.61 4.63 -36.69
CA LYS A 324 55.60 3.61 -37.08
C LYS A 324 55.96 3.65 -38.56
N GLU A 325 54.99 3.86 -39.46
CA GLU A 325 55.24 4.00 -40.90
C GLU A 325 56.04 5.28 -41.22
N GLU A 326 55.78 6.37 -40.51
CA GLU A 326 56.52 7.64 -40.67
C GLU A 326 57.94 7.55 -40.09
N ALA A 327 58.10 6.89 -38.94
CA ALA A 327 59.41 6.58 -38.36
C ALA A 327 60.24 5.69 -39.30
N ALA A 328 59.64 4.64 -39.88
CA ALA A 328 60.30 3.77 -40.85
C ALA A 328 60.74 4.52 -42.11
N LYS A 329 59.91 5.44 -42.63
CA LYS A 329 60.29 6.33 -43.74
C LYS A 329 61.46 7.25 -43.40
N LYS A 330 61.47 7.84 -42.19
CA LYS A 330 62.58 8.69 -41.72
C LYS A 330 63.86 7.89 -41.53
N GLU A 331 63.77 6.63 -41.09
CA GLU A 331 64.93 5.73 -40.97
C GLU A 331 65.47 5.31 -42.35
N GLU A 332 64.59 5.13 -43.34
CA GLU A 332 64.95 4.84 -44.73
C GLU A 332 65.62 6.06 -45.42
N GLU A 333 65.12 7.29 -45.17
CA GLU A 333 65.78 8.53 -45.59
C GLU A 333 67.13 8.76 -44.89
N ALA A 334 67.24 8.46 -43.60
CA ALA A 334 68.50 8.54 -42.86
C ALA A 334 69.52 7.47 -43.29
N ALA A 335 69.06 6.31 -43.77
CA ALA A 335 69.91 5.27 -44.34
C ALA A 335 70.41 5.61 -45.76
N ALA A 336 69.65 6.40 -46.52
CA ALA A 336 70.06 6.90 -47.83
C ALA A 336 71.19 7.94 -47.77
N ASP A 337 71.33 8.68 -46.65
CA ASP A 337 72.33 9.73 -46.46
C ASP A 337 73.70 9.23 -45.93
N LYS A 338 73.86 7.90 -45.72
CA LYS A 338 75.11 7.30 -45.18
C LYS A 338 75.95 6.48 -46.17
N LYS A 339 75.87 6.77 -47.47
CA LYS A 339 76.82 6.23 -48.48
C LYS A 339 77.92 7.25 -48.85
N GLN A 340 78.91 7.43 -47.96
CA GLN A 340 80.29 7.77 -48.34
C GLN A 340 81.30 7.04 -47.44
N PRO A 341 82.43 6.51 -47.97
CA PRO A 341 83.33 5.64 -47.22
C PRO A 341 84.58 6.35 -46.68
N SER A 342 85.00 6.01 -45.46
CA SER A 342 86.41 6.05 -44.99
C SER A 342 86.51 5.06 -43.81
N VAL A 343 87.17 3.91 -43.92
CA VAL A 343 88.61 3.57 -43.92
C VAL A 343 89.34 3.81 -42.59
N SER A 344 89.82 2.67 -42.03
CA SER A 344 90.92 2.50 -41.06
C SER A 344 90.61 2.81 -39.58
N THR A 345 91.16 2.16 -38.55
CA THR A 345 92.25 1.17 -38.42
C THR A 345 92.09 0.40 -37.10
N ALA A 346 92.77 -0.74 -37.02
CA ALA A 346 92.81 -1.74 -35.95
C ALA A 346 93.38 -1.29 -34.59
N LYS A 347 93.08 -2.12 -33.56
CA LYS A 347 93.92 -2.63 -32.44
C LYS A 347 93.19 -2.52 -31.10
N GLU A 348 93.41 -3.33 -30.06
CA GLU A 348 94.07 -4.62 -29.77
C GLU A 348 93.84 -4.78 -28.24
N THR A 349 93.88 -6.01 -27.69
CA THR A 349 93.98 -6.37 -26.25
C THR A 349 92.77 -6.09 -25.34
N ALA A 350 92.51 -6.77 -24.22
CA ALA A 350 92.84 -8.09 -23.65
C ALA A 350 92.08 -8.18 -22.30
N THR A 351 91.72 -9.42 -21.90
CA THR A 351 91.67 -9.96 -20.51
C THR A 351 90.91 -9.25 -19.38
N THR A 352 89.95 -9.97 -18.75
CA THR A 352 89.87 -10.46 -17.34
C THR A 352 88.42 -10.91 -17.07
N ALA A 353 88.08 -12.19 -16.83
CA ALA A 353 88.36 -13.10 -15.72
C ALA A 353 87.67 -12.74 -14.38
N LYS A 354 87.00 -13.77 -13.81
CA LYS A 354 86.58 -13.98 -12.39
C LYS A 354 85.30 -13.28 -11.91
N THR A 355 84.43 -13.82 -11.03
CA THR A 355 84.36 -15.05 -10.21
C THR A 355 83.01 -15.07 -9.46
N ASP A 356 82.52 -16.27 -9.16
CA ASP A 356 81.95 -16.80 -7.89
C ASP A 356 81.00 -16.01 -6.96
N GLY A 357 80.11 -16.80 -6.33
CA GLY A 357 79.48 -16.57 -5.01
C GLY A 357 77.95 -16.61 -5.10
N ALA A 358 77.19 -17.65 -4.76
CA ALA A 358 77.17 -18.52 -3.57
C ALA A 358 76.98 -17.77 -2.23
N LYS A 359 75.83 -18.06 -1.57
CA LYS A 359 75.45 -17.99 -0.13
C LYS A 359 73.92 -17.83 -0.09
N GLU A 360 73.08 -18.71 0.46
CA GLU A 360 73.13 -19.53 1.69
C GLU A 360 73.31 -18.70 2.97
N GLU A 361 72.21 -18.56 3.72
CA GLU A 361 72.01 -18.68 5.19
C GLU A 361 70.62 -18.06 5.51
N VAL A 362 69.65 -18.76 6.14
CA VAL A 362 69.61 -19.22 7.55
C VAL A 362 69.57 -17.95 8.45
N GLU A 363 68.55 -17.69 9.27
CA GLU A 363 68.26 -18.37 10.53
C GLU A 363 67.11 -17.66 11.28
N ARG A 364 66.33 -18.44 12.07
CA ARG A 364 65.78 -18.14 13.43
C ARG A 364 64.82 -16.94 13.63
N GLU A 365 63.91 -16.88 14.59
CA GLU A 365 63.52 -17.70 15.77
C GLU A 365 62.18 -17.14 16.29
N ALA A 366 61.43 -18.00 17.00
CA ALA A 366 60.72 -17.80 18.29
C ALA A 366 59.83 -16.56 18.54
N ASP A 367 58.79 -16.52 19.38
CA ASP A 367 58.27 -17.30 20.51
C ASP A 367 56.72 -17.35 20.34
N ASP A 368 55.91 -18.33 20.74
CA ASP A 368 55.71 -19.01 22.03
C ASP A 368 55.17 -18.13 23.18
N VAL A 369 54.48 -18.79 24.13
CA VAL A 369 53.63 -18.31 25.26
C VAL A 369 52.13 -18.33 24.92
N ASP A 370 51.35 -19.37 25.22
CA ASP A 370 51.16 -20.22 26.41
C ASP A 370 50.25 -19.63 27.51
N THR A 371 49.36 -20.52 27.96
CA THR A 371 48.64 -20.61 29.24
C THR A 371 47.64 -19.48 29.62
N GLN A 372 46.51 -19.72 30.29
CA GLN A 372 46.14 -20.76 31.25
C GLN A 372 44.61 -20.74 31.54
N LYS A 373 44.04 -21.93 31.84
CA LYS A 373 43.15 -22.35 32.97
C LYS A 373 42.13 -21.35 33.57
N SER A 374 40.97 -21.73 34.13
CA SER A 374 40.50 -22.95 34.82
C SER A 374 38.98 -22.77 35.07
N GLN A 375 38.12 -23.75 34.85
CA GLN A 375 37.51 -24.63 35.88
C GLN A 375 37.38 -24.04 37.29
N GLU A 376 36.15 -24.00 37.81
CA GLU A 376 35.83 -24.59 39.11
C GLU A 376 34.33 -24.85 39.26
N ALA A 377 34.02 -25.96 39.92
CA ALA A 377 32.70 -26.46 40.23
C ALA A 377 32.66 -26.87 41.71
N SER A 378 31.44 -26.95 42.23
CA SER A 378 31.01 -27.61 43.48
C SER A 378 31.10 -26.79 44.77
N SER A 379 29.99 -26.72 45.51
CA SER A 379 29.78 -27.69 46.60
C SER A 379 28.34 -27.63 47.13
N GLU A 380 27.75 -28.80 47.33
CA GLU A 380 26.66 -29.06 48.27
C GLU A 380 27.27 -29.64 49.56
N HIS A 381 26.82 -29.24 50.75
CA HIS A 381 26.40 -30.20 51.79
C HIS A 381 25.70 -29.56 53.00
N ALA A 382 24.60 -30.24 53.35
CA ALA A 382 23.76 -30.31 54.56
C ALA A 382 24.27 -29.79 55.92
N SER A 383 23.33 -29.29 56.74
CA SER A 383 22.98 -29.95 58.03
C SER A 383 21.65 -29.44 58.62
N LYS A 384 20.91 -30.36 59.25
CA LYS A 384 19.78 -30.16 60.18
C LYS A 384 20.31 -30.22 61.61
N THR A 385 19.72 -29.45 62.55
CA THR A 385 18.92 -29.89 63.74
C THR A 385 18.89 -28.82 64.84
N GLU A 386 17.67 -28.54 65.36
CA GLU A 386 17.25 -28.29 66.77
C GLU A 386 17.95 -27.15 67.57
N ASP A 387 17.34 -26.38 68.48
CA ASP A 387 16.00 -26.25 69.08
C ASP A 387 15.96 -24.88 69.83
N GLU A 388 14.73 -24.38 70.06
CA GLU A 388 14.24 -23.49 71.14
C GLU A 388 15.21 -22.55 71.91
N ASP A 389 15.08 -21.22 71.72
CA ASP A 389 14.74 -20.24 72.76
C ASP A 389 14.93 -18.80 72.25
N SER A 390 13.83 -18.03 72.14
CA SER A 390 13.71 -16.63 72.62
C SER A 390 12.56 -15.91 71.92
N LYS A 391 11.37 -16.04 72.50
CA LYS A 391 10.22 -15.14 72.27
C LYS A 391 10.50 -13.81 72.99
N ASN A 392 10.90 -12.77 72.26
CA ASN A 392 10.61 -11.35 72.53
C ASN A 392 11.37 -10.44 71.54
N GLU A 393 11.03 -10.48 70.25
CA GLU A 393 11.52 -9.47 69.29
C GLU A 393 10.64 -9.32 68.02
N THR A 394 9.43 -9.87 68.02
CA THR A 394 8.59 -9.99 66.79
C THR A 394 7.45 -8.97 66.70
N THR A 395 7.57 -7.81 67.33
CA THR A 395 6.57 -6.72 67.18
C THR A 395 7.13 -5.42 66.65
N GLU A 396 8.45 -5.20 66.60
CA GLU A 396 9.03 -4.02 65.92
C GLU A 396 9.46 -4.34 64.47
N GLU A 397 9.83 -5.59 64.14
CA GLU A 397 10.17 -5.96 62.75
C GLU A 397 8.95 -6.12 61.82
N MET A 398 7.75 -6.38 62.37
CA MET A 398 6.52 -6.45 61.55
C MET A 398 6.01 -5.07 61.15
N ASP A 399 6.13 -4.06 62.02
CA ASP A 399 5.71 -2.69 61.72
C ASP A 399 6.68 -2.03 60.72
N GLU A 400 7.99 -2.30 60.78
CA GLU A 400 8.94 -1.84 59.75
C GLU A 400 8.79 -2.56 58.40
N ALA A 401 8.33 -3.82 58.40
CA ALA A 401 8.09 -4.56 57.17
C ALA A 401 6.81 -4.09 56.47
N GLU A 402 5.74 -3.79 57.21
CA GLU A 402 4.49 -3.23 56.64
C GLU A 402 4.70 -1.81 56.10
N ASP A 403 5.51 -0.96 56.75
CA ASP A 403 5.82 0.39 56.24
C ASP A 403 6.68 0.34 54.96
N LYS A 404 7.62 -0.60 54.86
CA LYS A 404 8.43 -0.80 53.64
C LYS A 404 7.58 -1.33 52.47
N ASP A 405 6.62 -2.21 52.76
CA ASP A 405 5.73 -2.79 51.74
C ASP A 405 4.69 -1.75 51.24
N GLN A 406 4.17 -0.90 52.14
CA GLN A 406 3.34 0.24 51.74
C GLN A 406 4.11 1.29 50.93
N HIS A 407 5.38 1.54 51.28
CA HIS A 407 6.21 2.47 50.52
C HIS A 407 6.52 1.94 49.11
N GLN A 408 6.89 0.67 48.98
CA GLN A 408 7.10 0.04 47.66
C GLN A 408 5.83 0.01 46.82
N LYS A 409 4.67 -0.27 47.42
CA LYS A 409 3.39 -0.24 46.71
C LYS A 409 3.05 1.17 46.21
N THR A 410 3.30 2.20 47.03
CA THR A 410 3.07 3.60 46.66
C THR A 410 4.02 4.05 45.53
N GLU A 411 5.28 3.62 45.56
CA GLU A 411 6.23 3.90 44.46
C GLU A 411 5.85 3.17 43.16
N GLN A 412 5.34 1.94 43.24
CA GLN A 412 4.84 1.19 42.08
C GLN A 412 3.60 1.84 41.46
N GLU A 413 2.63 2.26 42.28
CA GLU A 413 1.44 2.97 41.80
C GLU A 413 1.80 4.32 41.17
N ARG A 414 2.78 5.05 41.74
CA ARG A 414 3.28 6.30 41.16
C ARG A 414 3.97 6.08 39.82
N ALA A 415 4.87 5.09 39.73
CA ALA A 415 5.56 4.74 38.49
C ALA A 415 4.60 4.23 37.40
N GLN A 416 3.50 3.58 37.79
CA GLN A 416 2.46 3.17 36.85
C GLN A 416 1.66 4.38 36.34
N SER A 417 1.31 5.33 37.22
CA SER A 417 0.62 6.57 36.82
C SER A 417 1.49 7.46 35.90
N GLU A 418 2.81 7.52 36.14
CA GLU A 418 3.74 8.29 35.31
C GLU A 418 3.85 7.67 33.90
N LYS A 419 3.84 6.33 33.80
CA LYS A 419 3.81 5.64 32.49
C LYS A 419 2.48 5.79 31.75
N GLU A 420 1.36 5.81 32.46
CA GLU A 420 0.05 6.07 31.84
C GLU A 420 -0.05 7.49 31.31
N ASN A 421 0.46 8.49 32.05
CA ASN A 421 0.53 9.87 31.58
C ASN A 421 1.46 10.04 30.38
N GLU A 422 2.65 9.42 30.38
CA GLU A 422 3.56 9.45 29.22
C GLU A 422 2.92 8.81 27.98
N LYS A 423 2.14 7.73 28.16
CA LYS A 423 1.43 7.08 27.07
C LYS A 423 0.31 7.96 26.50
N GLU A 424 -0.44 8.64 27.36
CA GLU A 424 -1.51 9.56 26.97
C GLU A 424 -0.94 10.79 26.24
N GLU A 425 0.21 11.32 26.66
CA GLU A 425 0.90 12.42 25.96
C GLU A 425 1.40 12.01 24.56
N VAL A 426 1.91 10.79 24.40
CA VAL A 426 2.35 10.27 23.09
C VAL A 426 1.17 10.01 22.16
N GLU A 427 0.08 9.40 22.64
CA GLU A 427 -1.14 9.18 21.85
C GLU A 427 -1.75 10.51 21.39
N THR A 428 -1.76 11.53 22.27
CA THR A 428 -2.25 12.87 21.92
C THR A 428 -1.37 13.54 20.86
N ALA A 429 -0.05 13.36 20.92
CA ALA A 429 0.88 13.92 19.93
C ALA A 429 0.72 13.27 18.55
N GLU A 430 0.56 11.95 18.49
CA GLU A 430 0.29 11.22 17.23
C GLU A 430 -1.05 11.62 16.61
N GLU A 431 -2.08 11.85 17.42
CA GLU A 431 -3.39 12.29 16.94
C GLU A 431 -3.34 13.72 16.35
N VAL A 432 -2.60 14.64 16.99
CA VAL A 432 -2.37 15.99 16.47
C VAL A 432 -1.59 15.97 15.16
N GLU A 433 -0.61 15.09 15.00
CA GLU A 433 0.14 14.96 13.75
C GLU A 433 -0.72 14.38 12.62
N LYS A 434 -1.57 13.40 12.92
CA LYS A 434 -2.54 12.84 11.97
C LYS A 434 -3.57 13.88 11.51
N GLN A 435 -4.07 14.72 12.41
CA GLN A 435 -4.97 15.82 12.07
C GLN A 435 -4.30 16.85 11.15
N LYS A 436 -3.02 17.20 11.41
CA LYS A 436 -2.25 18.10 10.52
C LYS A 436 -2.07 17.51 9.13
N GLN A 437 -1.77 16.23 9.01
CA GLN A 437 -1.64 15.56 7.71
C GLN A 437 -2.98 15.57 6.95
N GLN A 438 -4.09 15.26 7.62
CA GLN A 438 -5.42 15.32 7.00
C GLN A 438 -5.80 16.73 6.54
N GLN A 439 -5.45 17.76 7.31
CA GLN A 439 -5.68 19.15 6.93
C GLN A 439 -4.84 19.54 5.70
N GLN A 440 -3.57 19.12 5.65
CA GLN A 440 -2.71 19.37 4.50
C GLN A 440 -3.22 18.66 3.22
N GLU A 441 -3.67 17.41 3.34
CA GLU A 441 -4.28 16.68 2.22
C GLU A 441 -5.58 17.34 1.71
N GLN A 442 -6.38 17.93 2.61
CA GLN A 442 -7.57 18.69 2.23
C GLN A 442 -7.20 19.97 1.48
N GLU A 443 -6.20 20.71 1.94
CA GLU A 443 -5.71 21.93 1.27
C GLU A 443 -5.17 21.62 -0.14
N GLU A 444 -4.39 20.53 -0.29
CA GLU A 444 -3.90 20.09 -1.61
C GLU A 444 -5.04 19.67 -2.56
N LEU A 445 -6.08 19.02 -2.03
CA LEU A 445 -7.25 18.62 -2.81
C LEU A 445 -8.07 19.83 -3.29
N GLU A 446 -8.23 20.84 -2.43
CA GLU A 446 -8.89 22.10 -2.77
C GLU A 446 -8.11 22.87 -3.85
N GLU A 447 -6.78 22.93 -3.74
CA GLU A 447 -5.93 23.56 -4.74
C GLU A 447 -6.01 22.85 -6.09
N LEU A 448 -5.94 21.52 -6.10
CA LEU A 448 -6.07 20.73 -7.32
C LEU A 448 -7.45 20.90 -7.98
N THR A 449 -8.51 21.01 -7.16
CA THR A 449 -9.88 21.23 -7.65
C THR A 449 -10.01 22.60 -8.31
N LYS A 450 -9.40 23.62 -7.71
CA LYS A 450 -9.34 24.98 -8.27
C LYS A 450 -8.57 25.02 -9.59
N GLN A 451 -7.41 24.37 -9.66
CA GLN A 451 -6.62 24.29 -10.91
C GLN A 451 -7.41 23.62 -12.05
N LYS A 452 -8.14 22.54 -11.75
CA LYS A 452 -8.99 21.87 -12.74
C LYS A 452 -10.17 22.73 -13.20
N ALA A 453 -10.75 23.53 -12.30
CA ALA A 453 -11.82 24.46 -12.65
C ALA A 453 -11.30 25.56 -13.59
N ASP A 454 -10.13 26.12 -13.29
CA ASP A 454 -9.48 27.14 -14.13
C ASP A 454 -9.11 26.58 -15.52
N GLU A 455 -8.60 25.35 -15.59
CA GLU A 455 -8.28 24.67 -16.85
C GLU A 455 -9.54 24.38 -17.69
N ALA A 456 -10.62 23.93 -17.04
CA ALA A 456 -11.90 23.70 -17.71
C ALA A 456 -12.51 25.00 -18.25
N GLN A 457 -12.41 26.10 -17.50
CA GLN A 457 -12.86 27.41 -17.97
C GLN A 457 -12.06 27.87 -19.19
N LYS A 458 -10.74 27.71 -19.17
CA LYS A 458 -9.88 28.08 -20.30
C LYS A 458 -10.20 27.27 -21.57
N LEU A 459 -10.47 25.96 -21.43
CA LEU A 459 -10.90 25.12 -22.55
C LEU A 459 -12.25 25.58 -23.12
N ALA A 460 -13.19 25.96 -22.27
CA ALA A 460 -14.49 26.47 -22.71
C ALA A 460 -14.36 27.80 -23.48
N GLU A 461 -13.47 28.70 -23.04
CA GLU A 461 -13.16 29.96 -23.74
C GLU A 461 -12.52 29.69 -25.12
N GLU A 462 -11.56 28.75 -25.20
CA GLU A 462 -10.94 28.35 -26.47
C GLU A 462 -11.93 27.72 -27.47
N GLU A 463 -12.89 26.91 -26.99
CA GLU A 463 -13.96 26.37 -27.85
C GLU A 463 -14.91 27.46 -28.34
N GLN A 464 -15.25 28.42 -27.49
CA GLN A 464 -16.12 29.53 -27.86
C GLN A 464 -15.47 30.43 -28.92
N ASP A 465 -14.16 30.65 -28.83
CA ASP A 465 -13.42 31.43 -29.82
C ASP A 465 -13.27 30.67 -31.15
N LYS A 466 -13.03 29.35 -31.12
CA LYS A 466 -13.05 28.50 -32.33
C LYS A 466 -14.41 28.54 -33.04
N ALA A 467 -15.50 28.48 -32.27
CA ALA A 467 -16.86 28.54 -32.82
C ALA A 467 -17.14 29.90 -33.49
N LYS A 468 -16.65 31.01 -32.92
CA LYS A 468 -16.77 32.34 -33.53
C LYS A 468 -15.96 32.44 -34.83
N THR A 469 -14.74 31.90 -34.87
CA THR A 469 -13.92 31.94 -36.10
C THR A 469 -14.52 31.13 -37.24
N ALA A 470 -15.10 29.97 -36.95
CA ALA A 470 -15.76 29.12 -37.95
C ALA A 470 -17.02 29.80 -38.55
N SER A 471 -17.78 30.54 -37.75
CA SER A 471 -18.96 31.30 -38.21
C SER A 471 -18.59 32.43 -39.17
N THR A 472 -17.44 33.10 -38.99
CA THR A 472 -17.01 34.17 -39.89
C THR A 472 -16.52 33.68 -41.26
N ASP A 473 -16.03 32.45 -41.35
CA ASP A 473 -15.56 31.89 -42.63
C ASP A 473 -16.72 31.40 -43.51
N GLU A 474 -17.81 30.89 -42.92
CA GLU A 474 -19.01 30.49 -43.67
C GLU A 474 -19.75 31.70 -44.27
N ASP A 475 -19.76 32.85 -43.57
CA ASP A 475 -20.37 34.07 -44.09
C ASP A 475 -19.58 34.68 -45.27
N ASP A 476 -18.24 34.58 -45.27
CA ASP A 476 -17.40 35.08 -46.37
C ASP A 476 -17.47 34.17 -47.61
N GLU A 477 -17.64 32.85 -47.42
CA GLU A 477 -17.83 31.91 -48.53
C GLU A 477 -19.21 32.04 -49.19
N SER A 478 -20.27 32.27 -48.41
CA SER A 478 -21.62 32.53 -48.96
C SER A 478 -21.68 33.84 -49.77
N SER A 479 -20.92 34.87 -49.35
CA SER A 479 -20.86 36.16 -50.05
C SER A 479 -20.16 36.05 -51.42
N LYS A 480 -19.13 35.19 -51.53
CA LYS A 480 -18.41 34.94 -52.79
C LYS A 480 -19.24 34.12 -53.78
N VAL A 481 -20.04 33.17 -53.30
CA VAL A 481 -20.97 32.40 -54.15
C VAL A 481 -22.10 33.28 -54.67
N ALA A 482 -22.63 34.20 -53.85
CA ALA A 482 -23.64 35.17 -54.29
C ALA A 482 -23.10 36.18 -55.32
N ALA A 483 -21.84 36.60 -55.21
CA ALA A 483 -21.21 37.51 -56.18
C ALA A 483 -20.91 36.83 -57.53
N ALA A 484 -20.60 35.53 -57.56
CA ALA A 484 -20.37 34.78 -58.79
C ALA A 484 -21.67 34.55 -59.60
N ALA A 485 -22.83 34.46 -58.94
CA ALA A 485 -24.13 34.29 -59.60
C ALA A 485 -24.67 35.58 -60.25
N ALA A 486 -24.13 36.76 -59.92
CA ALA A 486 -24.60 38.05 -60.44
C ALA A 486 -23.86 38.53 -61.71
N VAL A 487 -22.92 37.76 -62.24
CA VAL A 487 -22.12 38.14 -63.44
C VAL A 487 -22.59 37.41 -64.71
N ASP A 488 -23.55 36.47 -64.61
CA ASP A 488 -24.05 35.67 -65.75
C ASP A 488 -25.54 35.94 -66.11
N THR A 489 -26.03 37.13 -65.76
CA THR A 489 -27.31 37.73 -66.22
C THR A 489 -27.09 39.17 -66.59
#